data_AF-A0A645GRH8-F1
#
_entry.id   AF-A0A645GRH8-F1
#
_cell.length_a   1.000
_cell.length_b   1.000
_cell.length_c   1.000
_cell.angle_alpha   90.00
_cell.angle_beta   90.00
_cell.angle_gamma   90.00
#
_symmetry.space_group_name_H-M   'P 1'
#
loop_
_entity.id
_entity.type
_entity.pdbx_description
1 polymer ?
#
loop_
_entity_poly.entity_id
_entity_poly.type
_entity_poly.pdbx_seq_one_letter_code
_entity_poly.pdbx_strand_id
1 'polypeptide(L)'
;METISPKDYLRILQNNTQPVKPDLRLIDDLSSNLKLPNCVINAIIDYVLTKNDNVLSRALTEKVASSLAREGVTTTIDAMEFLNKTKKKKRIIQESTKPVLDSEKKDVSDNENKKTDTQDIDWDSLQECIWKKSK
;
A
#
# COMPACT_ATOMS: atom_id res chain seq x y z
N MET A 1 -14.96 -15.31 5.11
CA MET A 1 -14.10 -14.71 4.05
C MET A 1 -12.98 -15.63 3.59
N GLU A 2 -12.81 -16.84 4.16
CA GLU A 2 -11.68 -17.73 3.86
C GLU A 2 -11.85 -18.58 2.59
N THR A 3 -13.02 -18.58 1.96
CA THR A 3 -13.30 -19.44 0.78
C THR A 3 -13.70 -18.65 -0.48
N ILE A 4 -13.85 -17.33 -0.36
CA ILE A 4 -14.31 -16.50 -1.48
C ILE A 4 -13.12 -16.20 -2.39
N SER A 5 -13.26 -16.47 -3.69
CA SER A 5 -12.28 -16.09 -4.69
C SER A 5 -12.11 -14.56 -4.73
N PRO A 6 -10.89 -14.00 -4.87
CA PRO A 6 -10.71 -12.56 -4.84
C PRO A 6 -11.43 -11.81 -5.95
N LYS A 7 -11.63 -12.48 -7.10
CA LYS A 7 -12.41 -11.93 -8.23
C LYS A 7 -13.88 -11.77 -7.85
N ASP A 8 -14.44 -12.78 -7.18
CA ASP A 8 -15.83 -12.76 -6.71
C ASP A 8 -15.99 -11.77 -5.54
N TYR A 9 -14.98 -11.66 -4.67
CA TYR A 9 -14.98 -10.70 -3.58
C TYR A 9 -15.07 -9.25 -4.09
N LEU A 10 -14.27 -8.86 -5.09
CA LEU A 10 -14.40 -7.55 -5.73
C LEU A 10 -15.78 -7.34 -6.35
N ARG A 11 -16.33 -8.37 -6.99
CA ARG A 11 -17.66 -8.30 -7.59
C ARG A 11 -18.73 -8.00 -6.53
N ILE A 12 -18.66 -8.66 -5.37
CA ILE A 12 -19.57 -8.44 -4.25
C ILE A 12 -19.46 -7.01 -3.71
N LEU A 13 -18.23 -6.49 -3.58
CA LEU A 13 -17.98 -5.12 -3.13
C LEU A 13 -18.55 -4.06 -4.10
N GLN A 14 -18.60 -4.37 -5.39
CA GLN A 14 -19.15 -3.50 -6.44
C GLN A 14 -20.63 -3.82 -6.77
N ASN A 15 -21.42 -4.27 -5.79
CA ASN A 15 -22.84 -4.61 -5.95
C ASN A 15 -23.12 -5.65 -7.07
N ASN A 16 -22.29 -6.69 -7.16
CA ASN A 16 -22.31 -7.73 -8.19
C ASN A 16 -21.96 -7.25 -9.63
N THR A 17 -21.42 -6.05 -9.76
CA THR A 17 -20.91 -5.51 -11.03
C THR A 17 -19.57 -6.14 -11.38
N GLN A 18 -19.31 -6.30 -12.69
CA GLN A 18 -18.06 -6.88 -13.15
C GLN A 18 -16.88 -5.92 -12.86
N PRO A 19 -15.82 -6.38 -12.17
CA PRO A 19 -14.65 -5.56 -11.92
C PRO A 19 -13.92 -5.21 -13.21
N VAL A 20 -13.27 -4.05 -13.20
CA VAL A 20 -12.53 -3.56 -14.36
C VAL A 20 -11.30 -4.43 -14.63
N LYS A 21 -10.90 -4.53 -15.91
CA LYS A 21 -9.73 -5.31 -16.35
C LYS A 21 -8.44 -5.05 -15.55
N PRO A 22 -8.05 -3.79 -15.20
CA PRO A 22 -6.84 -3.55 -14.42
C PRO A 22 -6.88 -4.15 -13.01
N ASP A 23 -8.06 -4.19 -12.37
CA ASP A 23 -8.24 -4.78 -11.03
C ASP A 23 -8.15 -6.31 -11.11
N LEU A 24 -8.73 -6.90 -12.16
CA LEU A 24 -8.61 -8.33 -12.43
C LEU A 24 -7.16 -8.75 -12.66
N ARG A 25 -6.41 -7.95 -13.43
CA ARG A 25 -4.96 -8.18 -13.63
C ARG A 25 -4.19 -8.06 -12.32
N LEU A 26 -4.51 -7.06 -11.50
CA LEU A 26 -3.86 -6.88 -10.20
C LEU A 26 -4.05 -8.11 -9.31
N ILE A 27 -5.27 -8.65 -9.22
CA ILE A 27 -5.51 -9.91 -8.49
C ILE A 27 -4.70 -11.06 -9.05
N ASP A 28 -4.66 -11.19 -10.38
CA ASP A 28 -3.93 -12.26 -11.07
C ASP A 28 -2.43 -12.18 -10.80
N ASP A 29 -1.88 -10.96 -10.77
CA ASP A 29 -0.50 -10.67 -10.42
C ASP A 29 -0.20 -11.09 -8.96
N LEU A 30 -1.10 -10.77 -8.01
CA LEU A 30 -0.94 -11.15 -6.61
C LEU A 30 -1.00 -12.67 -6.40
N SER A 31 -1.90 -13.35 -7.10
CA SER A 31 -2.06 -14.80 -6.98
C SER A 31 -0.93 -15.55 -7.69
N SER A 32 -0.53 -15.11 -8.88
CA SER A 32 0.46 -15.81 -9.71
C SER A 32 1.90 -15.48 -9.33
N ASN A 33 2.23 -14.19 -9.16
CA ASN A 33 3.60 -13.76 -8.90
C ASN A 33 4.00 -13.94 -7.43
N LEU A 34 3.11 -13.56 -6.50
CA LEU A 34 3.39 -13.59 -5.06
C LEU A 34 2.87 -14.87 -4.38
N LYS A 35 2.11 -15.72 -5.11
CA LYS A 35 1.54 -16.99 -4.61
C LYS A 35 0.77 -16.82 -3.29
N LEU A 36 0.15 -15.65 -3.11
CA LEU A 36 -0.61 -15.35 -1.90
C LEU A 36 -1.93 -16.12 -1.91
N PRO A 37 -2.37 -16.64 -0.75
CA PRO A 37 -3.65 -17.31 -0.66
C PRO A 37 -4.79 -16.31 -0.80
N ASN A 38 -5.91 -16.76 -1.38
CA ASN A 38 -7.10 -15.94 -1.62
C ASN A 38 -7.57 -15.19 -0.38
N CYS A 39 -7.49 -15.82 0.80
CA CYS A 39 -7.86 -15.25 2.09
C CYS A 39 -7.05 -13.98 2.43
N VAL A 40 -5.75 -13.98 2.12
CA VAL A 40 -4.84 -12.86 2.36
C VAL A 40 -5.08 -11.77 1.32
N ILE A 41 -5.28 -12.14 0.05
CA ILE A 41 -5.59 -11.17 -1.02
C ILE A 41 -6.87 -10.38 -0.69
N ASN A 42 -7.92 -11.07 -0.22
CA ASN A 42 -9.16 -10.41 0.20
C ASN A 42 -8.94 -9.40 1.33
N ALA A 43 -8.10 -9.74 2.31
CA ALA A 43 -7.76 -8.83 3.41
C ALA A 43 -6.97 -7.60 2.95
N ILE A 44 -6.07 -7.77 1.97
CA ILE A 44 -5.32 -6.66 1.37
C ILE A 44 -6.29 -5.71 0.65
N ILE A 45 -7.22 -6.25 -0.14
CA ILE A 45 -8.23 -5.48 -0.86
C ILE A 45 -9.05 -4.65 0.13
N ASP A 46 -9.60 -5.27 1.17
CA ASP A 46 -10.39 -4.59 2.21
C ASP A 46 -9.61 -3.45 2.89
N TYR A 47 -8.34 -3.71 3.23
CA TYR A 47 -7.46 -2.71 3.82
C TYR A 47 -7.19 -1.53 2.88
N VAL A 48 -6.90 -1.79 1.61
CA VAL A 48 -6.59 -0.73 0.63
C VAL A 48 -7.82 0.14 0.37
N LEU A 49 -8.99 -0.47 0.21
CA LEU A 49 -10.25 0.24 0.04
C LEU A 49 -10.57 1.12 1.26
N THR A 50 -10.37 0.59 2.46
CA THR A 50 -10.54 1.37 3.69
C THR A 50 -9.52 2.51 3.80
N LYS A 51 -8.32 2.35 3.20
CA LYS A 51 -7.23 3.32 3.35
C LYS A 51 -7.28 4.48 2.35
N ASN A 52 -7.82 4.26 1.15
CA ASN A 52 -7.88 5.22 0.06
C ASN A 52 -9.33 5.53 -0.36
N ASP A 53 -10.26 5.63 0.60
CA ASP A 53 -11.64 6.06 0.33
C ASP A 53 -12.35 5.24 -0.77
N ASN A 54 -12.30 3.92 -0.66
CA ASN A 54 -12.82 2.93 -1.63
C ASN A 54 -12.11 2.92 -3.01
N VAL A 55 -10.89 3.47 -3.11
CA VAL A 55 -10.08 3.39 -4.32
C VAL A 55 -9.06 2.25 -4.22
N LEU A 56 -9.17 1.28 -5.14
CA LEU A 56 -8.20 0.20 -5.28
C LEU A 56 -6.94 0.68 -6.02
N SER A 57 -6.00 1.28 -5.29
CA SER A 57 -4.73 1.73 -5.87
C SER A 57 -3.77 0.55 -6.08
N ARG A 58 -3.37 0.31 -7.33
CA ARG A 58 -2.42 -0.74 -7.72
C ARG A 58 -1.11 -0.65 -6.95
N ALA A 59 -0.49 0.54 -6.93
CA ALA A 59 0.81 0.74 -6.30
C ALA A 59 0.79 0.43 -4.79
N LEU A 60 -0.26 0.87 -4.09
CA LEU A 60 -0.39 0.58 -2.66
C LEU A 60 -0.61 -0.93 -2.43
N THR A 61 -1.47 -1.54 -3.23
CA THR A 61 -1.81 -2.96 -3.12
C THR A 61 -0.57 -3.84 -3.32
N GLU A 62 0.19 -3.61 -4.40
CA GLU A 62 1.42 -4.35 -4.70
C GLU A 62 2.46 -4.18 -3.59
N LYS A 63 2.60 -2.98 -3.03
CA LYS A 63 3.55 -2.71 -1.95
C LYS A 63 3.18 -3.42 -0.64
N VAL A 64 1.89 -3.40 -0.29
CA VAL A 64 1.38 -4.10 0.90
C VAL A 64 1.53 -5.61 0.71
N ALA A 65 1.15 -6.13 -0.45
CA ALA A 65 1.27 -7.54 -0.78
C ALA A 65 2.73 -8.01 -0.78
N SER A 66 3.65 -7.23 -1.36
CA SER A 66 5.09 -7.52 -1.33
C SER A 66 5.66 -7.53 0.09
N SER A 67 5.09 -6.75 1.00
CA SER A 67 5.50 -6.76 2.41
C SER A 67 5.01 -8.00 3.13
N LEU A 68 3.75 -8.39 2.91
CA LEU A 68 3.17 -9.63 3.46
C LEU A 68 3.84 -10.89 2.92
N ALA A 69 4.19 -10.90 1.63
CA ALA A 69 4.90 -12.02 1.01
C ALA A 69 6.30 -12.23 1.61
N ARG A 70 7.01 -11.15 1.95
CA ARG A 70 8.32 -11.22 2.63
C ARG A 70 8.21 -11.73 4.08
N GLU A 71 7.12 -11.40 4.75
CA GLU A 71 6.82 -11.87 6.10
C GLU A 71 6.34 -13.34 6.10
N GLY A 72 5.91 -13.87 4.95
CA GLY A 72 5.45 -15.26 4.82
C GLY A 72 4.02 -15.49 5.34
N VAL A 73 3.20 -14.44 5.34
CA VAL A 73 1.84 -14.49 5.88
C VAL A 73 0.93 -15.33 4.99
N THR A 74 0.29 -16.35 5.58
CA THR A 74 -0.63 -17.27 4.88
C THR A 74 -2.08 -17.18 5.35
N THR A 75 -2.32 -16.57 6.51
CA THR A 75 -3.66 -16.50 7.12
C THR A 75 -4.21 -15.07 7.10
N THR A 76 -5.54 -14.94 7.03
CA THR A 76 -6.20 -13.63 7.10
C THR A 76 -5.91 -12.92 8.43
N ILE A 77 -5.86 -13.67 9.53
CA ILE A 77 -5.66 -13.11 10.87
C ILE A 77 -4.30 -12.43 10.98
N ASP A 78 -3.25 -13.14 10.55
CA ASP A 78 -1.87 -12.66 10.56
C ASP A 78 -1.69 -11.47 9.61
N ALA A 79 -2.33 -11.51 8.44
CA ALA A 79 -2.33 -10.37 7.52
C ALA A 79 -2.95 -9.12 8.16
N MET A 80 -4.10 -9.27 8.82
CA MET A 80 -4.78 -8.15 9.48
C MET A 80 -3.96 -7.60 10.65
N GLU A 81 -3.28 -8.45 11.41
CA GLU A 81 -2.37 -8.02 12.49
C GLU A 81 -1.19 -7.22 11.94
N PHE A 82 -0.52 -7.73 10.89
CA PHE A 82 0.57 -7.02 10.22
C PHE A 82 0.12 -5.64 9.71
N LEU A 83 -1.03 -5.60 9.03
CA LEU A 83 -1.61 -4.36 8.51
C LEU A 83 -1.93 -3.36 9.64
N ASN A 84 -2.49 -3.83 10.75
CA ASN A 84 -2.78 -2.98 11.91
C ASN A 84 -1.52 -2.47 12.61
N LYS A 85 -0.45 -3.26 12.65
CA LYS A 85 0.86 -2.84 13.19
C LYS A 85 1.46 -1.68 12.39
N THR A 86 1.30 -1.68 11.07
CA THR A 86 1.76 -0.56 10.22
C THR A 86 0.94 0.72 10.42
N LYS A 87 -0.37 0.63 10.73
CA LYS A 87 -1.23 1.80 11.01
C LYS A 87 -0.75 2.58 12.24
N LYS A 88 -0.31 1.90 13.30
CA LYS A 88 0.04 2.52 14.58
C LYS A 88 1.33 3.35 14.54
N LYS A 89 2.25 3.06 13.62
CA LYS A 89 3.54 3.77 13.50
C LYS A 89 3.42 5.22 12.97
N LYS A 90 2.29 5.61 12.37
CA LYS A 90 2.11 6.93 11.72
C LYS A 90 1.62 8.06 12.66
N ARG A 91 1.55 7.85 13.98
CA ARG A 91 0.97 8.83 14.93
C ARG A 91 1.99 9.59 15.79
N ILE A 92 3.28 9.45 15.52
CA ILE A 92 4.32 10.22 16.21
C ILE A 92 5.10 10.96 15.13
N ILE A 93 5.42 12.23 15.37
CA ILE A 93 5.96 13.26 14.46
C ILE A 93 4.87 14.17 13.90
N GLN A 94 4.34 15.05 14.76
CA GLN A 94 4.11 16.47 14.48
C GLN A 94 3.94 17.20 15.82
N GLU A 95 5.03 17.67 16.45
CA GLU A 95 5.02 18.89 17.27
C GLU A 95 6.44 19.29 17.71
N SER A 96 7.25 19.87 16.81
CA SER A 96 8.24 20.89 17.20
C SER A 96 8.71 21.74 16.00
N THR A 97 8.16 22.95 15.92
CA THR A 97 8.81 24.24 15.63
C THR A 97 9.52 24.53 14.29
N LYS A 98 8.95 25.48 13.53
CA LYS A 98 9.60 26.41 12.55
C LYS A 98 10.25 27.60 13.33
N PRO A 99 10.95 28.64 12.76
CA PRO A 99 11.28 28.99 11.35
C PRO A 99 12.74 29.55 11.12
N VAL A 100 13.11 29.96 9.89
CA VAL A 100 13.76 31.27 9.49
C VAL A 100 14.14 31.27 7.99
N LEU A 101 13.94 32.45 7.37
CA LEU A 101 14.06 32.88 5.97
C LEU A 101 15.52 33.05 5.47
N ASP A 102 15.77 32.92 4.15
CA ASP A 102 16.18 34.07 3.31
C ASP A 102 15.94 33.85 1.79
N SER A 103 15.75 34.98 1.11
CA SER A 103 15.40 35.38 -0.28
C SER A 103 16.20 34.73 -1.44
N GLU A 104 15.73 34.61 -2.69
CA GLU A 104 15.49 35.70 -3.68
C GLU A 104 14.70 35.21 -4.94
N LYS A 105 13.93 36.11 -5.57
CA LYS A 105 13.00 35.88 -6.71
C LYS A 105 13.67 35.77 -8.09
N LYS A 106 13.08 34.98 -9.00
CA LYS A 106 12.77 35.40 -10.39
C LYS A 106 11.64 34.56 -11.00
N ASP A 107 10.57 35.25 -11.39
CA ASP A 107 9.43 34.82 -12.21
C ASP A 107 9.82 34.21 -13.55
N VAL A 108 9.21 33.07 -13.92
CA VAL A 108 8.71 32.80 -15.29
C VAL A 108 7.42 31.96 -15.20
N SER A 109 6.41 32.46 -15.92
CA SER A 109 5.04 32.01 -16.15
C SER A 109 4.81 30.51 -16.42
N ASP A 110 3.68 30.04 -15.89
CA ASP A 110 2.96 28.80 -16.15
C ASP A 110 2.82 28.45 -17.65
N ASN A 111 3.01 27.18 -18.01
CA ASN A 111 1.91 26.29 -18.39
C ASN A 111 2.42 24.86 -18.75
N GLU A 112 1.61 23.89 -18.35
CA GLU A 112 1.46 22.52 -18.87
C GLU A 112 2.45 21.38 -18.53
N ASN A 113 1.90 20.53 -17.66
CA ASN A 113 1.91 19.06 -17.67
C ASN A 113 3.02 18.35 -16.88
N LYS A 114 2.83 18.39 -15.56
CA LYS A 114 3.66 17.74 -14.55
C LYS A 114 3.51 16.22 -14.63
N LYS A 115 4.47 15.62 -15.32
CA LYS A 115 4.99 14.27 -15.12
C LYS A 115 5.35 14.08 -13.63
N THR A 116 5.11 12.87 -13.14
CA THR A 116 5.68 12.23 -11.94
C THR A 116 5.40 12.90 -10.59
N ASP A 117 4.29 12.51 -9.96
CA ASP A 117 4.13 12.58 -8.50
C ASP A 117 4.59 11.24 -7.91
N THR A 118 5.89 11.12 -7.74
CA THR A 118 6.50 10.16 -6.82
C THR A 118 6.14 10.64 -5.41
N GLN A 119 5.03 10.14 -4.86
CA GLN A 119 4.74 10.39 -3.45
C GLN A 119 5.71 9.59 -2.59
N ASP A 120 6.63 10.33 -1.97
CA ASP A 120 7.61 9.92 -0.98
C ASP A 120 7.10 8.81 -0.07
N ILE A 121 7.60 7.62 -0.37
CA ILE A 121 7.68 6.58 0.65
C ILE A 121 8.96 6.89 1.40
N ASP A 122 8.84 7.63 2.50
CA ASP A 122 9.94 7.79 3.43
C ASP A 122 10.33 6.42 4.01
N TRP A 123 11.50 5.97 3.55
CA TRP A 123 12.15 4.67 3.78
C TRP A 123 13.38 4.82 4.70
N ASP A 124 13.59 6.00 5.33
CA ASP A 124 14.87 6.39 5.94
C ASP A 124 15.20 5.73 7.31
N SER A 125 14.64 4.55 7.61
CA SER A 125 15.02 3.81 8.82
C SER A 125 15.16 2.31 8.59
N LEU A 126 15.42 1.89 7.36
CA LEU A 126 15.75 0.49 7.03
C LEU A 126 17.20 0.26 6.63
N GLN A 127 18.12 1.15 7.07
CA GLN A 127 19.56 0.93 6.91
C GLN A 127 20.33 0.58 8.20
N GLU A 128 19.71 0.50 9.39
CA GLU A 128 20.48 0.23 10.64
C GLU A 128 20.35 -1.17 11.26
N CYS A 129 19.56 -2.10 10.70
CA CYS A 129 19.40 -3.43 11.33
C CYS A 129 20.05 -4.62 10.59
N ILE A 130 20.63 -4.43 9.40
CA ILE A 130 21.27 -5.54 8.66
C ILE A 130 22.71 -5.81 9.12
N TRP A 131 23.36 -4.91 9.87
CA TRP A 131 24.78 -5.07 10.27
C TRP A 131 25.04 -5.58 11.70
N LYS A 132 24.01 -5.93 12.50
CA LYS A 132 24.20 -6.41 13.89
C LYS A 132 23.84 -7.86 14.17
N LYS A 133 23.79 -8.73 13.16
CA LYS A 133 23.65 -10.19 13.38
C LYS A 133 24.80 -11.03 12.83
N SER A 134 25.99 -10.43 12.71
CA SER A 134 27.24 -11.19 12.57
C SER A 134 28.34 -10.54 13.41
N LYS A 135 28.27 -10.76 14.73
CA LYS A 135 29.42 -11.10 15.57
C LYS A 135 28.95 -11.68 16.89
#